data_AF-A0A6C0FDD6-F1
#
_entry.id   AF-A0A6C0FDD6-F1
#
_cell.length_a   1.000
_cell.length_b   1.000
_cell.length_c   1.000
_cell.angle_alpha   90.00
_cell.angle_beta   90.00
_cell.angle_gamma   90.00
#
_symmetry.space_group_name_H-M   'P 1'
#
loop_
_entity.id
_entity.type
_entity.pdbx_description
1 polymer ?
#
loop_
_entity_poly.entity_id
_entity_poly.type
_entity_poly.pdbx_seq_one_letter_code
_entity_poly.pdbx_strand_id
1 'polypeptide(L)'
;MAISIKESKISYKYKNNVYYYTIHIVMSSIAFTPNSDKLFQWINNKNTRKCPDMVREYLHKQITSDDSVKVFSHIHSEILRSVEFVENQKRTKGPKFYNIETSTTESEELPVPKTFELSSIPPHIVEDMKNSAKGTIKYKTTVSGKTFKVVFVVKSVDIYSQLGVYNKYFDRMVTWMHMANKYAPDKCGHNLTVYLYFSPFEKSLPTEFHTVIGQDHANTAFTYSCPSSPSEIVIYRQEEWFKVFIHETFHLLTLDFSGMNADDVCKEKMSTIFSVNSEFKLYETYTETWAVLLNMCFCAHYYLLESKPDFEQFLYAVKFFIGYEVLFKVFQMNKILSFMGLDYNMITTQKQDVSSSVKTLYKEDTNIFAYHIATTILLCNYTHFLSWCNNNSLASSPLVFKKTTANVESFCDLIVNTHNSKTMEKIVSNKCHLKLMENIDDTNEWIRGSMRMTICEMA
;
A
#
# COMPACT_ATOMS: atom_id res chain seq x y z
N MET A 1 -16.20 8.24 28.33
CA MET A 1 -15.40 7.31 29.17
C MET A 1 -13.94 7.71 28.97
N ALA A 2 -13.40 8.52 29.87
CA ALA A 2 -12.01 8.99 29.80
C ALA A 2 -11.07 7.87 30.27
N ILE A 3 -10.08 7.52 29.47
CA ILE A 3 -9.06 6.52 29.83
C ILE A 3 -7.70 7.22 29.92
N SER A 4 -7.04 7.00 31.05
CA SER A 4 -5.76 7.53 31.50
C SER A 4 -4.61 6.76 30.84
N ILE A 5 -3.60 7.50 30.36
CA ILE A 5 -2.33 6.95 29.88
C ILE A 5 -1.50 6.56 31.11
N LYS A 6 -1.25 5.26 31.30
CA LYS A 6 -0.18 4.76 32.17
C LYS A 6 0.71 3.81 31.39
N GLU A 7 1.91 4.30 31.11
CA GLU A 7 3.17 3.58 30.87
C GLU A 7 3.07 2.25 30.10
N SER A 8 3.46 2.26 28.83
CA SER A 8 3.92 1.06 28.13
C SER A 8 5.15 0.49 28.85
N LYS A 9 4.97 -0.57 29.67
CA LYS A 9 6.10 -1.33 30.23
C LYS A 9 6.60 -2.34 29.21
N ILE A 10 7.77 -2.09 28.63
CA ILE A 10 8.57 -3.10 27.94
C ILE A 10 9.18 -3.98 29.03
N SER A 11 8.87 -5.28 29.03
CA SER A 11 9.53 -6.25 29.90
C SER A 11 10.48 -7.13 29.09
N TYR A 12 11.71 -7.26 29.59
CA TYR A 12 12.77 -8.05 28.97
C TYR A 12 12.81 -9.44 29.60
N LYS A 13 12.69 -10.50 28.80
CA LYS A 13 13.08 -11.85 29.22
C LYS A 13 14.12 -12.40 28.26
N TYR A 14 15.33 -12.62 28.80
CA TYR A 14 16.41 -13.31 28.12
C TYR A 14 16.25 -14.82 28.35
N LYS A 15 16.03 -15.60 27.29
CA LYS A 15 16.07 -17.06 27.35
C LYS A 15 16.61 -17.60 26.02
N ASN A 16 17.58 -18.50 26.05
CA ASN A 16 18.13 -19.18 24.86
C ASN A 16 18.64 -18.25 23.74
N ASN A 17 19.38 -17.19 24.06
CA ASN A 17 19.92 -16.23 23.06
C ASN A 17 18.88 -15.56 22.15
N VAL A 18 17.61 -15.51 22.58
CA VAL A 18 16.53 -14.83 21.87
C VAL A 18 15.86 -13.85 22.83
N TYR A 19 15.69 -12.60 22.39
CA TYR A 19 14.91 -11.61 23.12
C TYR A 19 13.43 -11.92 22.97
N TYR A 20 12.75 -12.24 24.08
CA TYR A 20 11.30 -12.32 24.11
C TYR A 20 10.74 -10.98 24.60
N TYR A 21 10.02 -10.30 23.71
CA TYR A 21 9.31 -9.06 24.02
C TYR A 21 7.86 -9.39 24.34
N THR A 22 7.38 -8.99 25.50
CA THR A 22 5.94 -9.00 25.81
C THR A 22 5.47 -7.56 25.89
N ILE A 23 4.71 -7.12 24.89
CA ILE A 23 4.01 -5.83 24.94
C ILE A 23 2.68 -6.07 25.68
N HIS A 24 2.49 -5.39 26.80
CA HIS A 24 1.14 -5.18 27.32
C HIS A 24 0.48 -4.08 26.49
N ILE A 25 -0.25 -4.47 25.45
CA ILE A 25 -0.96 -3.54 24.57
C ILE A 25 -2.19 -3.04 25.34
N VAL A 26 -2.13 -1.81 25.83
CA VAL A 26 -3.35 -1.05 26.17
C VAL A 26 -3.72 -0.29 24.90
N MET A 27 -4.66 -0.83 24.12
CA MET A 27 -5.21 -0.12 22.95
C MET A 27 -6.07 1.04 23.47
N SER A 28 -5.57 2.28 23.42
CA SER A 28 -6.42 3.47 23.52
C SER A 28 -6.05 4.49 22.45
N SER A 29 -7.09 4.97 21.75
CA SER A 29 -7.15 5.91 20.62
C SER A 29 -6.49 5.49 19.29
N ILE A 30 -7.19 4.61 18.57
CA ILE A 30 -7.36 4.53 17.09
C ILE A 30 -6.16 5.03 16.26
N ALA A 31 -5.19 4.14 16.02
CA ALA A 31 -4.18 4.35 14.98
C ALA A 31 -4.64 3.82 13.61
N PHE A 32 -5.61 2.90 13.58
CA PHE A 32 -6.04 2.17 12.38
C PHE A 32 -7.53 2.37 12.08
N THR A 33 -7.93 2.19 10.83
CA THR A 33 -9.34 2.22 10.43
C THR A 33 -10.10 1.05 11.07
N PRO A 34 -11.44 1.15 11.24
CA PRO A 34 -12.25 0.06 11.77
C PRO A 34 -12.08 -1.26 11.01
N ASN A 35 -11.85 -1.21 9.69
CA ASN A 35 -11.62 -2.42 8.89
C ASN A 35 -10.25 -3.05 9.17
N SER A 36 -9.19 -2.24 9.27
CA SER A 36 -7.88 -2.72 9.71
C SER A 36 -7.93 -3.34 11.11
N ASP A 37 -8.61 -2.70 12.06
CA ASP A 37 -8.81 -3.25 13.42
C ASP A 37 -9.52 -4.61 13.38
N LYS A 38 -10.60 -4.73 12.60
CA LYS A 38 -11.31 -6.01 12.41
C LYS A 38 -10.41 -7.08 11.79
N LEU A 39 -9.57 -6.73 10.80
CA LEU A 39 -8.62 -7.67 10.20
C LEU A 39 -7.56 -8.14 11.20
N PHE A 40 -6.99 -7.22 11.99
CA PHE A 40 -6.04 -7.59 13.05
C PHE A 40 -6.68 -8.52 14.09
N GLN A 41 -7.92 -8.25 14.49
CA GLN A 41 -8.67 -9.11 15.41
C GLN A 41 -8.94 -10.49 14.80
N TRP A 42 -9.38 -10.54 13.54
CA TRP A 42 -9.64 -11.79 12.81
C TRP A 42 -8.38 -12.65 12.69
N ILE A 43 -7.23 -12.07 12.32
CA ILE A 43 -5.95 -12.80 12.27
C ILE A 43 -5.57 -13.37 13.64
N ASN A 44 -5.84 -12.63 14.71
CA ASN A 44 -5.49 -13.02 16.08
C ASN A 44 -6.51 -13.95 16.75
N ASN A 45 -7.56 -14.37 16.06
CA ASN A 45 -8.64 -15.17 16.63
C ASN A 45 -8.36 -16.68 16.54
N LYS A 46 -9.11 -17.47 17.33
CA LYS A 46 -9.23 -18.93 17.23
C LYS A 46 -7.86 -19.64 17.06
N ASN A 47 -7.70 -20.37 15.96
CA ASN A 47 -6.54 -21.22 15.66
C ASN A 47 -5.38 -20.49 14.95
N THR A 48 -5.49 -19.17 14.69
CA THR A 48 -4.47 -18.38 13.96
C THR A 48 -3.66 -17.43 14.81
N ARG A 49 -3.89 -17.35 16.14
CA ARG A 49 -3.18 -16.44 17.06
C ARG A 49 -1.65 -16.51 16.97
N LYS A 50 -1.06 -17.67 16.64
CA LYS A 50 0.39 -17.85 16.50
C LYS A 50 0.91 -17.59 15.08
N CYS A 51 0.04 -17.43 14.10
CA CYS A 51 0.42 -17.29 12.70
C CYS A 51 1.28 -16.04 12.42
N PRO A 52 0.93 -14.84 12.93
CA PRO A 52 1.79 -13.67 12.76
C PRO A 52 3.20 -13.91 13.33
N ASP A 53 3.29 -14.48 14.54
CA ASP A 53 4.56 -14.75 15.21
C ASP A 53 5.42 -15.74 14.42
N MET A 54 4.80 -16.79 13.85
CA MET A 54 5.49 -17.77 13.00
C MET A 54 6.02 -17.14 11.71
N VAL A 55 5.19 -16.34 11.03
CA VAL A 55 5.61 -15.61 9.83
C VAL A 55 6.76 -14.67 10.18
N ARG A 56 6.64 -13.91 11.27
CA ARG A 56 7.73 -13.07 11.78
C ARG A 56 8.98 -13.89 12.05
N GLU A 57 8.91 -15.06 12.67
CA GLU A 57 10.09 -15.89 12.92
C GLU A 57 10.79 -16.30 11.61
N TYR A 58 10.05 -16.64 10.57
CA TYR A 58 10.63 -16.96 9.26
C TYR A 58 11.26 -15.74 8.57
N LEU A 59 10.61 -14.58 8.69
CA LEU A 59 11.15 -13.31 8.21
C LEU A 59 12.37 -12.87 9.04
N HIS A 60 12.35 -13.07 10.36
CA HIS A 60 13.45 -12.78 11.28
C HIS A 60 14.65 -13.69 11.05
N LYS A 61 14.46 -14.93 10.60
CA LYS A 61 15.56 -15.80 10.17
C LYS A 61 16.25 -15.31 8.89
N GLN A 62 15.67 -14.32 8.18
CA GLN A 62 16.35 -13.55 7.13
C GLN A 62 17.05 -12.28 7.68
N ILE A 63 16.89 -11.95 8.96
CA ILE A 63 17.50 -10.75 9.57
C ILE A 63 18.93 -11.06 9.96
N THR A 64 19.82 -10.78 9.01
CA THR A 64 21.22 -10.40 9.23
C THR A 64 21.77 -9.48 8.14
N SER A 65 21.02 -9.13 7.08
CA SER A 65 21.55 -8.19 6.09
C SER A 65 21.45 -6.76 6.60
N ASP A 66 22.59 -6.13 6.86
CA ASP A 66 22.74 -4.71 7.19
C ASP A 66 21.90 -3.79 6.28
N ASP A 67 21.66 -4.19 5.03
CA ASP A 67 20.92 -3.40 4.04
C ASP A 67 19.47 -3.10 4.44
N SER A 68 18.71 -4.08 4.96
CA SER A 68 17.32 -3.85 5.36
C SER A 68 17.20 -2.82 6.50
N VAL A 69 18.13 -2.89 7.46
CA VAL A 69 18.22 -1.93 8.58
C VAL A 69 18.61 -0.55 8.06
N LYS A 70 19.58 -0.46 7.15
CA LYS A 70 19.97 0.79 6.48
C LYS A 70 18.79 1.43 5.75
N VAL A 71 18.03 0.65 4.98
CA VAL A 71 16.86 1.15 4.25
C VAL A 71 15.78 1.65 5.21
N PHE A 72 15.42 0.90 6.25
CA PHE A 72 14.44 1.36 7.22
C PHE A 72 14.93 2.56 8.03
N SER A 73 16.22 2.65 8.34
CA SER A 73 16.82 3.82 9.00
C SER A 73 16.74 5.07 8.13
N HIS A 74 17.01 4.91 6.83
CA HIS A 74 16.82 5.98 5.84
C HIS A 74 15.35 6.43 5.80
N ILE A 75 14.40 5.50 5.65
CA ILE A 75 12.96 5.83 5.63
C ILE A 75 12.53 6.53 6.93
N HIS A 76 12.94 6.01 8.09
CA HIS A 76 12.62 6.63 9.37
C HIS A 76 13.12 8.08 9.45
N SER A 77 14.36 8.31 9.05
CA SER A 77 14.97 9.63 9.03
C SER A 77 14.24 10.59 8.08
N GLU A 78 13.82 10.12 6.91
CA GLU A 78 13.06 10.92 5.94
C GLU A 78 11.65 11.26 6.43
N ILE A 79 10.96 10.31 7.10
CA ILE A 79 9.67 10.56 7.75
C ILE A 79 9.84 11.64 8.82
N LEU A 80 10.82 11.51 9.73
CA LEU A 80 11.05 12.48 10.80
C LEU A 80 11.33 13.89 10.26
N ARG A 81 12.21 14.01 9.25
CA ARG A 81 12.52 15.29 8.60
C ARG A 81 11.29 15.91 7.94
N SER A 82 10.45 15.09 7.31
CA SER A 82 9.25 15.56 6.61
C SER A 82 8.13 15.97 7.55
N VAL A 83 7.97 15.26 8.67
CA VAL A 83 7.06 15.66 9.75
C VAL A 83 7.54 16.98 10.37
N GLU A 84 8.84 17.11 10.65
CA GLU A 84 9.41 18.36 11.15
C GLU A 84 9.21 19.53 10.17
N PHE A 85 9.35 19.29 8.86
CA PHE A 85 9.03 20.27 7.83
C PHE A 85 7.57 20.74 7.94
N VAL A 86 6.60 19.82 8.01
CA VAL A 86 5.17 20.16 8.15
C VAL A 86 4.92 20.97 9.41
N GLU A 87 5.45 20.53 10.56
CA GLU A 87 5.30 21.25 11.83
C GLU A 87 5.93 22.64 11.78
N ASN A 88 7.07 22.80 11.11
CA ASN A 88 7.68 24.10 10.91
C ASN A 88 6.85 25.01 9.99
N GLN A 89 6.25 24.47 8.93
CA GLN A 89 5.34 25.22 8.06
C GLN A 89 4.10 25.69 8.84
N LYS A 90 3.52 24.84 9.70
CA LYS A 90 2.42 25.22 10.60
C LYS A 90 2.81 26.31 11.58
N ARG A 91 3.98 26.20 12.23
CA ARG A 91 4.48 27.23 13.17
C ARG A 91 4.71 28.59 12.47
N THR A 92 5.29 28.58 11.28
CA THR A 92 5.69 29.81 10.57
C THR A 92 4.54 30.49 9.83
N LYS A 93 3.64 29.72 9.20
CA LYS A 93 2.51 30.25 8.42
C LYS A 93 1.21 30.30 9.23
N GLY A 94 1.13 29.63 10.38
CA GLY A 94 -0.09 29.51 11.15
C GLY A 94 -1.24 28.90 10.32
N PRO A 95 -2.48 29.40 10.47
CA PRO A 95 -3.63 28.93 9.69
C PRO A 95 -3.46 29.02 8.16
N LYS A 96 -2.58 29.92 7.67
CA LYS A 96 -2.30 30.06 6.24
C LYS A 96 -1.55 28.88 5.63
N PHE A 97 -0.99 27.97 6.45
CA PHE A 97 -0.36 26.74 5.95
C PHE A 97 -1.33 25.90 5.11
N TYR A 98 -2.54 25.70 5.63
CA TYR A 98 -3.54 24.88 4.96
C TYR A 98 -4.16 25.60 3.75
N ASN A 99 -4.29 26.93 3.84
CA ASN A 99 -4.88 27.79 2.81
C ASN A 99 -6.18 27.18 2.25
N ILE A 100 -7.15 27.00 3.15
CA ILE A 100 -8.36 26.21 2.91
C ILE A 100 -9.40 27.08 2.22
N GLU A 101 -9.97 26.56 1.14
CA GLU A 101 -11.21 27.05 0.54
C GLU A 101 -12.29 25.97 0.68
N THR A 102 -13.49 26.33 1.12
CA THR A 102 -14.62 25.40 1.26
C THR A 102 -15.81 25.89 0.45
N SER A 103 -16.50 24.97 -0.23
CA SER A 103 -17.74 25.28 -0.97
C SER A 103 -18.80 24.19 -0.75
N THR A 104 -20.09 24.54 -0.90
CA THR A 104 -21.19 23.57 -0.89
C THR A 104 -21.62 23.24 -2.33
N THR A 105 -22.14 22.06 -2.59
CA THR A 105 -22.54 21.65 -3.97
C THR A 105 -23.75 22.40 -4.51
N GLU A 106 -24.54 23.07 -3.67
CA GLU A 106 -25.54 24.04 -4.15
C GLU A 106 -24.90 25.25 -4.86
N SER A 107 -23.61 25.50 -4.61
CA SER A 107 -22.87 26.66 -5.12
C SER A 107 -21.86 26.34 -6.22
N GLU A 108 -21.45 25.07 -6.40
CA GLU A 108 -20.45 24.66 -7.40
C GLU A 108 -20.75 23.23 -7.93
N GLU A 109 -20.47 23.00 -9.22
CA GLU A 109 -20.47 21.66 -9.83
C GLU A 109 -19.41 20.74 -9.18
N LEU A 110 -19.64 19.42 -9.26
CA LEU A 110 -18.69 18.41 -8.79
C LEU A 110 -17.31 18.67 -9.43
N PRO A 111 -16.23 18.83 -8.64
CA PRO A 111 -14.90 19.05 -9.21
C PRO A 111 -14.49 17.80 -9.99
N VAL A 112 -14.07 17.99 -11.23
CA VAL A 112 -13.57 16.93 -12.12
C VAL A 112 -12.14 17.23 -12.56
N PRO A 113 -11.31 16.20 -12.75
CA PRO A 113 -9.98 16.36 -13.34
C PRO A 113 -10.09 16.90 -14.78
N LYS A 114 -9.05 17.60 -15.24
CA LYS A 114 -8.95 18.11 -16.62
C LYS A 114 -8.36 17.10 -17.59
N THR A 115 -7.55 16.18 -17.08
CA THR A 115 -6.73 15.27 -17.89
C THR A 115 -7.35 13.88 -18.03
N PHE A 116 -8.48 13.63 -17.35
CA PHE A 116 -9.14 12.33 -17.32
C PHE A 116 -10.64 12.46 -17.52
N GLU A 117 -11.19 11.48 -18.24
CA GLU A 117 -12.63 11.28 -18.37
C GLU A 117 -13.17 10.45 -17.20
N LEU A 118 -14.38 10.76 -16.75
CA LEU A 118 -15.05 9.99 -15.68
C LEU A 118 -15.40 8.56 -16.11
N SER A 119 -15.36 8.23 -17.40
CA SER A 119 -15.54 6.86 -17.92
C SER A 119 -14.45 5.90 -17.45
N SER A 120 -13.32 6.42 -16.97
CA SER A 120 -12.25 5.66 -16.33
C SER A 120 -12.56 5.29 -14.87
N ILE A 121 -13.77 5.55 -14.37
CA ILE A 121 -14.24 5.17 -13.04
C ILE A 121 -15.47 4.25 -13.22
N PRO A 122 -15.62 3.18 -12.42
CA PRO A 122 -16.81 2.34 -12.49
C PRO A 122 -18.12 3.15 -12.40
N PRO A 123 -19.12 2.90 -13.27
CA PRO A 123 -20.30 3.76 -13.39
C PRO A 123 -21.07 3.98 -12.08
N HIS A 124 -21.20 2.95 -11.24
CA HIS A 124 -21.89 3.06 -9.95
C HIS A 124 -21.15 3.98 -8.96
N ILE A 125 -19.81 4.06 -9.05
CA ILE A 125 -19.01 4.99 -8.25
C ILE A 125 -19.19 6.41 -8.76
N VAL A 126 -19.21 6.61 -10.09
CA VAL A 126 -19.48 7.93 -10.68
C VAL A 126 -20.87 8.44 -10.28
N GLU A 127 -21.86 7.55 -10.26
CA GLU A 127 -23.20 7.87 -9.80
C GLU A 127 -23.22 8.29 -8.31
N ASP A 128 -22.58 7.53 -7.42
CA ASP A 128 -22.43 7.91 -6.01
C ASP A 128 -21.68 9.23 -5.84
N MET A 129 -20.61 9.46 -6.60
CA MET A 129 -19.85 10.72 -6.57
C MET A 129 -20.75 11.92 -6.88
N LYS A 130 -21.62 11.82 -7.90
CA LYS A 130 -22.55 12.88 -8.28
C LYS A 130 -23.67 13.07 -7.26
N ASN A 131 -24.20 11.99 -6.70
CA ASN A 131 -25.38 12.03 -5.84
C ASN A 131 -25.06 12.34 -4.36
N SER A 132 -23.89 11.91 -3.89
CA SER A 132 -23.51 11.99 -2.48
C SER A 132 -22.68 13.23 -2.14
N ALA A 133 -22.08 13.91 -3.11
CA ALA A 133 -21.33 15.13 -2.88
C ALA A 133 -22.21 16.23 -2.28
N LYS A 134 -21.74 16.85 -1.19
CA LYS A 134 -22.39 17.97 -0.49
C LYS A 134 -21.51 19.23 -0.42
N GLY A 135 -20.22 19.08 -0.62
CA GLY A 135 -19.30 20.20 -0.73
C GLY A 135 -17.88 19.77 -1.07
N THR A 136 -16.96 20.73 -1.00
CA THR A 136 -15.53 20.51 -1.20
C THR A 136 -14.70 21.20 -0.13
N ILE A 137 -13.54 20.60 0.18
CA ILE A 137 -12.48 21.22 0.96
C ILE A 137 -11.22 21.22 0.09
N LYS A 138 -10.78 22.41 -0.31
CA LYS A 138 -9.63 22.62 -1.19
C LYS A 138 -8.46 23.13 -0.34
N TYR A 139 -7.38 22.38 -0.30
CA TYR A 139 -6.11 22.79 0.30
C TYR A 139 -5.14 23.22 -0.78
N LYS A 140 -4.26 24.18 -0.47
CA LYS A 140 -3.21 24.63 -1.40
C LYS A 140 -1.94 24.99 -0.66
N THR A 141 -0.82 24.38 -1.03
CA THR A 141 0.50 24.71 -0.50
C THR A 141 1.58 24.60 -1.57
N THR A 142 2.82 24.87 -1.17
CA THR A 142 4.01 24.66 -1.98
C THR A 142 4.93 23.68 -1.26
N VAL A 143 5.32 22.61 -1.93
CA VAL A 143 6.26 21.60 -1.42
C VAL A 143 7.44 21.53 -2.38
N SER A 144 8.65 21.75 -1.86
CA SER A 144 9.88 21.76 -2.68
C SER A 144 9.80 22.65 -3.92
N GLY A 145 9.19 23.84 -3.77
CA GLY A 145 9.00 24.80 -4.87
C GLY A 145 7.86 24.49 -5.85
N LYS A 146 7.20 23.34 -5.72
CA LYS A 146 6.09 22.90 -6.59
C LYS A 146 4.73 23.15 -5.93
N THR A 147 3.77 23.66 -6.71
CA THR A 147 2.39 23.85 -6.23
C THR A 147 1.73 22.49 -6.01
N PHE A 148 1.14 22.31 -4.83
CA PHE A 148 0.41 21.12 -4.45
C PHE A 148 -0.99 21.50 -3.95
N LYS A 149 -2.01 20.96 -4.63
CA LYS A 149 -3.43 21.17 -4.32
C LYS A 149 -4.08 19.84 -4.00
N VAL A 150 -4.96 19.84 -3.00
CA VAL A 150 -5.74 18.67 -2.61
C VAL A 150 -7.19 19.08 -2.52
N VAL A 151 -8.06 18.38 -3.25
CA VAL A 151 -9.50 18.62 -3.29
C VAL A 151 -10.20 17.41 -2.70
N PHE A 152 -10.72 17.55 -1.49
CA PHE A 152 -11.60 16.56 -0.89
C PHE A 152 -13.04 16.88 -1.27
N VAL A 153 -13.75 15.93 -1.88
CA VAL A 153 -15.20 15.98 -2.04
C VAL A 153 -15.82 15.39 -0.79
N VAL A 154 -16.65 16.17 -0.10
CA VAL A 154 -17.24 15.77 1.18
C VAL A 154 -18.71 15.47 1.03
N LYS A 155 -19.16 14.44 1.75
CA LYS A 155 -20.57 13.98 1.76
C LYS A 155 -21.40 14.59 2.90
N SER A 156 -20.80 15.49 3.69
CA SER A 156 -21.45 16.18 4.81
C SER A 156 -21.73 17.63 4.47
N VAL A 157 -22.90 18.12 4.91
CA VAL A 157 -23.26 19.55 4.86
C VAL A 157 -22.48 20.34 5.91
N ASP A 158 -22.19 19.73 7.06
CA ASP A 158 -21.32 20.31 8.08
C ASP A 158 -19.86 19.99 7.73
N ILE A 159 -19.28 20.83 6.89
CA ILE A 159 -17.88 20.74 6.44
C ILE A 159 -16.93 21.07 7.61
N TYR A 160 -17.29 22.04 8.45
CA TYR A 160 -16.42 22.58 9.47
C TYR A 160 -16.08 21.56 10.56
N SER A 161 -17.03 20.69 10.95
CA SER A 161 -16.75 19.62 11.92
C SER A 161 -15.76 18.58 11.41
N GLN A 162 -15.59 18.44 10.09
CA GLN A 162 -14.68 17.47 9.49
C GLN A 162 -13.27 18.02 9.21
N LEU A 163 -13.06 19.34 9.28
CA LEU A 163 -11.78 19.97 8.97
C LEU A 163 -10.60 19.39 9.77
N GLY A 164 -10.81 19.01 11.02
CA GLY A 164 -9.77 18.41 11.85
C GLY A 164 -9.23 17.08 11.28
N VAL A 165 -10.10 16.26 10.68
CA VAL A 165 -9.72 14.99 10.05
C VAL A 165 -8.99 15.25 8.72
N TYR A 166 -9.55 16.11 7.86
CA TYR A 166 -8.93 16.42 6.57
C TYR A 166 -7.60 17.18 6.70
N ASN A 167 -7.42 17.99 7.76
CA ASN A 167 -6.13 18.59 8.07
C ASN A 167 -5.06 17.51 8.34
N LYS A 168 -5.40 16.45 9.09
CA LYS A 168 -4.49 15.32 9.33
C LYS A 168 -4.19 14.57 8.04
N TYR A 169 -5.18 14.38 7.17
CA TYR A 169 -4.97 13.74 5.87
C TYR A 169 -4.04 14.59 4.98
N PHE A 170 -4.28 15.90 4.92
CA PHE A 170 -3.42 16.83 4.21
C PHE A 170 -2.00 16.84 4.77
N ASP A 171 -1.82 16.84 6.10
CA ASP A 171 -0.50 16.76 6.74
C ASP A 171 0.27 15.51 6.32
N ARG A 172 -0.38 14.34 6.31
CA ARG A 172 0.21 13.07 5.85
C ARG A 172 0.61 13.15 4.38
N MET A 173 -0.25 13.73 3.53
CA MET A 173 0.04 13.92 2.11
C MET A 173 1.22 14.86 1.89
N VAL A 174 1.29 15.99 2.59
CA VAL A 174 2.43 16.93 2.51
C VAL A 174 3.71 16.29 3.04
N THR A 175 3.63 15.51 4.12
CA THR A 175 4.77 14.74 4.67
C THR A 175 5.33 13.79 3.60
N TRP A 176 4.49 13.00 2.95
CA TRP A 176 4.92 12.12 1.87
C TRP A 176 5.47 12.92 0.67
N MET A 177 4.78 13.96 0.22
CA MET A 177 5.23 14.75 -0.93
C MET A 177 6.56 15.47 -0.67
N HIS A 178 6.84 15.89 0.56
CA HIS A 178 8.14 16.47 0.93
C HIS A 178 9.26 15.43 0.77
N MET A 179 9.02 14.21 1.25
CA MET A 179 9.95 13.09 1.10
C MET A 179 10.14 12.68 -0.37
N ALA A 180 9.06 12.44 -1.11
CA ALA A 180 9.12 11.92 -2.47
C ALA A 180 9.71 12.93 -3.48
N ASN A 181 9.39 14.22 -3.35
CA ASN A 181 9.89 15.26 -4.27
C ASN A 181 11.41 15.43 -4.22
N LYS A 182 12.08 15.05 -3.12
CA LYS A 182 13.54 15.09 -3.02
C LYS A 182 14.23 14.20 -4.05
N TYR A 183 13.53 13.16 -4.52
CA TYR A 183 14.06 12.13 -5.40
C TYR A 183 13.43 12.16 -6.79
N ALA A 184 12.36 12.91 -6.98
CA ALA A 184 11.68 13.08 -8.25
C ALA A 184 12.50 13.96 -9.21
N PRO A 185 12.50 13.70 -10.53
CA PRO A 185 13.04 14.63 -11.50
C PRO A 185 12.35 16.00 -11.40
N ASP A 186 13.09 17.09 -11.62
CA ASP A 186 12.56 18.45 -11.51
C ASP A 186 11.35 18.69 -12.40
N LYS A 187 11.31 18.08 -13.60
CA LYS A 187 10.22 18.23 -14.57
C LYS A 187 8.90 17.56 -14.15
N CYS A 188 8.89 16.66 -13.18
CA CYS A 188 7.70 15.89 -12.80
C CYS A 188 6.99 16.50 -11.58
N GLY A 189 5.66 16.40 -11.52
CA GLY A 189 4.87 16.82 -10.37
C GLY A 189 4.67 18.32 -10.21
N HIS A 190 4.82 19.10 -11.29
CA HIS A 190 4.44 20.51 -11.29
C HIS A 190 2.92 20.67 -11.30
N ASN A 191 2.43 21.62 -10.50
CA ASN A 191 1.02 21.99 -10.41
C ASN A 191 0.11 20.77 -10.14
N LEU A 192 0.52 19.91 -9.21
CA LEU A 192 -0.21 18.70 -8.85
C LEU A 192 -1.52 19.06 -8.16
N THR A 193 -2.62 18.51 -8.67
CA THR A 193 -3.93 18.50 -8.01
C THR A 193 -4.37 17.08 -7.75
N VAL A 194 -4.67 16.75 -6.49
CA VAL A 194 -5.19 15.43 -6.09
C VAL A 194 -6.67 15.57 -5.77
N TYR A 195 -7.52 14.82 -6.48
CA TYR A 195 -8.95 14.76 -6.23
C TYR A 195 -9.25 13.50 -5.40
N LEU A 196 -9.86 13.67 -4.24
CA LEU A 196 -10.28 12.57 -3.37
C LEU A 196 -11.80 12.60 -3.23
N TYR A 197 -12.46 11.59 -3.81
CA TYR A 197 -13.92 11.48 -3.78
C TYR A 197 -14.47 10.61 -2.65
N PHE A 198 -13.64 9.69 -2.12
CA PHE A 198 -13.97 8.83 -0.98
C PHE A 198 -15.35 8.17 -1.07
N SER A 199 -15.59 7.51 -2.21
CA SER A 199 -16.73 6.62 -2.32
C SER A 199 -16.57 5.43 -1.36
N PRO A 200 -17.66 4.97 -0.68
CA PRO A 200 -17.60 3.88 0.28
C PRO A 200 -17.51 2.49 -0.36
N PHE A 201 -17.57 2.39 -1.70
CA PHE A 201 -17.48 1.11 -2.40
C PHE A 201 -16.09 0.50 -2.27
N GLU A 202 -16.00 -0.58 -1.49
CA GLU A 202 -14.79 -1.36 -1.27
C GLU A 202 -14.53 -2.33 -2.42
N LYS A 203 -13.27 -2.68 -2.60
CA LYS A 203 -12.83 -3.67 -3.59
C LYS A 203 -13.28 -5.06 -3.16
N SER A 204 -13.93 -5.79 -4.06
CA SER A 204 -14.38 -7.16 -3.80
C SER A 204 -14.23 -8.04 -5.03
N LEU A 205 -14.08 -9.35 -4.81
CA LEU A 205 -14.13 -10.37 -5.83
C LEU A 205 -15.49 -10.36 -6.52
N PRO A 206 -15.56 -10.68 -7.83
CA PRO A 206 -16.83 -10.88 -8.49
C PRO A 206 -17.66 -11.96 -7.77
N THR A 207 -18.98 -11.88 -7.92
CA THR A 207 -19.90 -12.89 -7.37
C THR A 207 -19.80 -14.22 -8.11
N GLU A 208 -19.53 -14.19 -9.41
CA GLU A 208 -19.42 -15.36 -10.27
C GLU A 208 -17.94 -15.71 -10.54
N PHE A 209 -17.54 -16.95 -10.21
CA PHE A 209 -16.15 -17.42 -10.27
C PHE A 209 -15.48 -17.37 -11.66
N HIS A 210 -16.26 -17.33 -12.74
CA HIS A 210 -15.73 -17.26 -14.10
C HIS A 210 -15.57 -15.84 -14.65
N THR A 211 -15.95 -14.83 -13.85
CA THR A 211 -15.85 -13.41 -14.21
C THR A 211 -14.41 -12.93 -14.17
N VAL A 212 -14.04 -12.12 -15.15
CA VAL A 212 -12.71 -11.50 -15.22
C VAL A 212 -12.55 -10.53 -14.04
N ILE A 213 -11.45 -10.65 -13.30
CA ILE A 213 -11.15 -9.69 -12.24
C ILE A 213 -10.57 -8.44 -12.89
N GLY A 214 -11.43 -7.43 -13.01
CA GLY A 214 -11.07 -6.15 -13.58
C GLY A 214 -11.01 -4.95 -12.67
N GLN A 215 -10.98 -3.76 -13.28
CA GLN A 215 -10.87 -2.46 -12.63
C GLN A 215 -11.83 -2.29 -11.43
N ASP A 216 -13.07 -2.73 -11.60
CA ASP A 216 -14.09 -2.61 -10.57
C ASP A 216 -13.73 -3.36 -9.28
N HIS A 217 -12.99 -4.46 -9.41
CA HIS A 217 -12.65 -5.33 -8.30
C HIS A 217 -11.35 -4.92 -7.60
N ALA A 218 -10.45 -4.18 -8.25
CA ALA A 218 -9.08 -3.98 -7.76
C ALA A 218 -8.54 -2.55 -7.76
N ASN A 219 -9.03 -1.64 -8.62
CA ASN A 219 -8.40 -0.32 -8.77
C ASN A 219 -8.99 0.70 -7.79
N THR A 220 -8.27 1.73 -7.38
CA THR A 220 -8.80 2.75 -6.45
C THR A 220 -8.55 4.17 -6.95
N ALA A 221 -7.62 4.30 -7.88
CA ALA A 221 -7.15 5.56 -8.39
C ALA A 221 -6.59 5.40 -9.80
N PHE A 222 -6.22 6.51 -10.38
CA PHE A 222 -5.39 6.57 -11.58
C PHE A 222 -4.61 7.89 -11.64
N THR A 223 -3.54 7.86 -12.41
CA THR A 223 -2.62 8.96 -12.65
C THR A 223 -1.92 8.76 -14.00
N TYR A 224 -1.25 9.81 -14.49
CA TYR A 224 -0.28 9.69 -15.57
C TYR A 224 1.14 9.76 -15.01
N SER A 225 2.07 9.06 -15.66
CA SER A 225 3.50 9.14 -15.34
C SER A 225 4.10 10.44 -15.88
N CYS A 226 4.56 11.33 -14.99
CA CYS A 226 5.20 12.61 -15.30
C CYS A 226 4.56 13.44 -16.44
N PRO A 227 3.28 13.84 -16.31
CA PRO A 227 2.62 14.67 -17.31
C PRO A 227 3.26 16.06 -17.38
N SER A 228 3.15 16.74 -18.54
CA SER A 228 3.82 18.03 -18.80
C SER A 228 3.27 19.23 -18.00
N SER A 229 2.12 19.07 -17.31
CA SER A 229 1.31 20.08 -16.58
C SER A 229 -0.04 20.36 -17.28
N PRO A 230 -1.18 20.34 -16.56
CA PRO A 230 -1.31 20.03 -15.13
C PRO A 230 -0.99 18.57 -14.80
N SER A 231 -0.58 18.33 -13.56
CA SER A 231 -0.44 16.98 -13.01
C SER A 231 -1.68 16.68 -12.16
N GLU A 232 -2.32 15.54 -12.36
CA GLU A 232 -3.53 15.18 -11.62
C GLU A 232 -3.48 13.73 -11.13
N ILE A 233 -3.96 13.51 -9.91
CA ILE A 233 -4.23 12.18 -9.35
C ILE A 233 -5.70 12.15 -8.96
N VAL A 234 -6.39 11.06 -9.27
CA VAL A 234 -7.77 10.84 -8.86
C VAL A 234 -7.84 9.61 -7.98
N ILE A 235 -8.33 9.77 -6.74
CA ILE A 235 -8.59 8.67 -5.80
C ILE A 235 -10.09 8.63 -5.53
N TYR A 236 -10.76 7.58 -6.00
CA TYR A 236 -12.22 7.51 -5.98
C TYR A 236 -12.79 6.63 -4.87
N ARG A 237 -12.06 5.62 -4.35
CA ARG A 237 -12.47 4.85 -3.16
C ARG A 237 -11.80 5.40 -1.91
N GLN A 238 -12.50 5.35 -0.79
CA GLN A 238 -11.93 5.68 0.51
C GLN A 238 -10.94 4.61 1.00
N GLU A 239 -11.18 3.36 0.63
CA GLU A 239 -10.37 2.21 1.02
C GLU A 239 -8.89 2.39 0.63
N GLU A 240 -8.01 2.31 1.64
CA GLU A 240 -6.54 2.34 1.51
C GLU A 240 -5.99 3.61 0.87
N TRP A 241 -6.75 4.71 0.92
CA TRP A 241 -6.50 5.91 0.12
C TRP A 241 -5.07 6.45 0.26
N PHE A 242 -4.46 6.38 1.45
CA PHE A 242 -3.11 6.91 1.67
C PHE A 242 -2.03 6.03 1.04
N LYS A 243 -2.18 4.69 1.13
CA LYS A 243 -1.31 3.74 0.41
C LYS A 243 -1.44 3.95 -1.10
N VAL A 244 -2.68 4.11 -1.58
CA VAL A 244 -2.97 4.38 -2.99
C VAL A 244 -2.37 5.73 -3.41
N PHE A 245 -2.45 6.77 -2.59
CA PHE A 245 -1.79 8.04 -2.87
C PHE A 245 -0.27 7.89 -3.03
N ILE A 246 0.38 7.08 -2.17
CA ILE A 246 1.81 6.74 -2.33
C ILE A 246 2.03 6.01 -3.67
N HIS A 247 1.20 5.02 -4.00
CA HIS A 247 1.28 4.29 -5.27
C HIS A 247 1.20 5.22 -6.50
N GLU A 248 0.15 6.06 -6.60
CA GLU A 248 -0.03 6.95 -7.75
C GLU A 248 1.08 8.00 -7.86
N THR A 249 1.58 8.48 -6.71
CA THR A 249 2.68 9.45 -6.72
C THR A 249 4.02 8.81 -7.11
N PHE A 250 4.24 7.51 -6.91
CA PHE A 250 5.40 6.80 -7.46
C PHE A 250 5.43 6.87 -8.98
N HIS A 251 4.30 6.57 -9.64
CA HIS A 251 4.16 6.69 -11.10
C HIS A 251 4.34 8.13 -11.55
N LEU A 252 3.61 9.06 -10.93
CA LEU A 252 3.61 10.47 -11.29
C LEU A 252 5.01 11.12 -11.19
N LEU A 253 5.76 10.76 -10.14
CA LEU A 253 7.11 11.26 -9.89
C LEU A 253 8.19 10.40 -10.55
N THR A 254 7.82 9.34 -11.26
CA THR A 254 8.72 8.40 -11.97
C THR A 254 9.72 7.74 -11.03
N LEU A 255 9.30 7.35 -9.84
CA LEU A 255 10.15 6.62 -8.91
C LEU A 255 10.30 5.15 -9.32
N ASP A 256 9.39 4.65 -10.15
CA ASP A 256 9.42 3.34 -10.80
C ASP A 256 9.95 3.40 -12.25
N PHE A 257 9.71 2.33 -13.01
CA PHE A 257 10.10 2.16 -14.41
C PHE A 257 8.93 2.10 -15.39
N SER A 258 7.73 2.58 -15.03
CA SER A 258 6.55 2.64 -15.93
C SER A 258 6.81 3.43 -17.23
N GLY A 259 7.75 4.37 -17.21
CA GLY A 259 8.18 5.13 -18.39
C GLY A 259 9.20 4.42 -19.29
N MET A 260 9.49 3.14 -19.06
CA MET A 260 10.42 2.34 -19.86
C MET A 260 9.67 1.32 -20.72
N ASN A 261 10.27 0.92 -21.85
CA ASN A 261 9.80 -0.25 -22.60
C ASN A 261 10.30 -1.54 -21.93
N ALA A 262 9.60 -1.96 -20.87
CA ALA A 262 9.97 -3.08 -20.00
C ALA A 262 9.08 -4.32 -20.16
N ASP A 263 7.91 -4.18 -20.79
CA ASP A 263 6.86 -5.20 -20.75
C ASP A 263 7.29 -6.50 -21.43
N ASP A 264 7.94 -6.43 -22.59
CA ASP A 264 8.38 -7.62 -23.34
C ASP A 264 9.39 -8.46 -22.53
N VAL A 265 10.39 -7.82 -21.93
CA VAL A 265 11.42 -8.52 -21.15
C VAL A 265 10.84 -9.10 -19.85
N CYS A 266 9.92 -8.38 -19.22
CA CYS A 266 9.21 -8.86 -18.03
C CYS A 266 8.36 -10.08 -18.39
N LYS A 267 7.61 -10.01 -19.48
CA LYS A 267 6.74 -11.09 -19.96
C LYS A 267 7.54 -12.33 -20.34
N GLU A 268 8.65 -12.17 -21.07
CA GLU A 268 9.53 -13.28 -21.42
C GLU A 268 10.02 -14.01 -20.17
N LYS A 269 10.57 -13.27 -19.19
CA LYS A 269 11.09 -13.82 -17.93
C LYS A 269 10.00 -14.48 -17.10
N MET A 270 8.88 -13.81 -16.87
CA MET A 270 7.81 -14.33 -16.03
C MET A 270 7.14 -15.56 -16.63
N SER A 271 6.97 -15.61 -17.96
CA SER A 271 6.32 -16.75 -18.64
C SER A 271 7.10 -18.05 -18.50
N THR A 272 8.41 -18.00 -18.18
CA THR A 272 9.20 -19.20 -17.89
C THR A 272 8.78 -19.91 -16.60
N ILE A 273 8.16 -19.18 -15.68
CA ILE A 273 7.72 -19.66 -14.36
C ILE A 273 6.20 -19.72 -14.28
N PHE A 274 5.52 -18.66 -14.68
CA PHE A 274 4.09 -18.50 -14.49
C PHE A 274 3.31 -18.79 -15.77
N SER A 275 2.46 -19.81 -15.72
CA SER A 275 1.60 -20.22 -16.85
C SER A 275 0.30 -19.40 -16.98
N VAL A 276 0.26 -18.17 -16.46
CA VAL A 276 -0.93 -17.31 -16.44
C VAL A 276 -0.99 -16.40 -17.67
N ASN A 277 -2.20 -15.98 -18.04
CA ASN A 277 -2.40 -14.96 -19.08
C ASN A 277 -2.36 -13.56 -18.44
N SER A 278 -1.15 -12.98 -18.36
CA SER A 278 -0.91 -11.65 -17.80
C SER A 278 -0.02 -10.84 -18.74
N GLU A 279 -0.16 -9.51 -18.70
CA GLU A 279 0.80 -8.60 -19.33
C GLU A 279 2.11 -8.47 -18.54
N PHE A 280 2.13 -8.92 -17.28
CA PHE A 280 3.29 -8.85 -16.39
C PHE A 280 3.89 -7.43 -16.29
N LYS A 281 3.03 -6.42 -16.09
CA LYS A 281 3.43 -5.03 -15.85
C LYS A 281 4.15 -4.88 -14.51
N LEU A 282 5.42 -5.29 -14.45
CA LEU A 282 6.16 -5.40 -13.18
C LEU A 282 6.52 -4.05 -12.55
N TYR A 283 6.35 -2.92 -13.24
CA TYR A 283 6.44 -1.61 -12.59
C TYR A 283 5.33 -1.44 -11.54
N GLU A 284 4.15 -2.01 -11.76
CA GLU A 284 3.06 -2.08 -10.77
C GLU A 284 3.48 -2.89 -9.55
N THR A 285 4.23 -4.00 -9.76
CA THR A 285 4.77 -4.81 -8.67
C THR A 285 5.75 -3.99 -7.81
N TYR A 286 6.70 -3.28 -8.46
CA TYR A 286 7.67 -2.44 -7.76
C TYR A 286 6.98 -1.34 -6.95
N THR A 287 6.05 -0.64 -7.58
CA THR A 287 5.30 0.46 -6.97
C THR A 287 4.42 -0.03 -5.83
N GLU A 288 3.66 -1.12 -6.01
CA GLU A 288 2.78 -1.66 -4.97
C GLU A 288 3.58 -2.22 -3.78
N THR A 289 4.71 -2.89 -4.03
CA THR A 289 5.59 -3.35 -2.94
C THR A 289 6.11 -2.18 -2.11
N TRP A 290 6.57 -1.10 -2.75
CA TRP A 290 6.99 0.10 -2.02
C TRP A 290 5.83 0.81 -1.32
N ALA A 291 4.68 0.95 -1.97
CA ALA A 291 3.51 1.59 -1.39
C ALA A 291 3.07 0.88 -0.11
N VAL A 292 3.04 -0.45 -0.10
CA VAL A 292 2.74 -1.26 1.08
C VAL A 292 3.79 -1.05 2.18
N LEU A 293 5.08 -1.14 1.85
CA LEU A 293 6.17 -0.97 2.83
C LEU A 293 6.18 0.44 3.44
N LEU A 294 6.02 1.48 2.63
CA LEU A 294 6.01 2.87 3.09
C LEU A 294 4.76 3.17 3.90
N ASN A 295 3.58 2.72 3.47
CA ASN A 295 2.35 2.86 4.23
C ASN A 295 2.47 2.19 5.61
N MET A 296 3.06 1.00 5.67
CA MET A 296 3.37 0.33 6.94
C MET A 296 4.36 1.13 7.79
N CYS A 297 5.41 1.71 7.21
CA CYS A 297 6.34 2.59 7.92
C CYS A 297 5.64 3.85 8.47
N PHE A 298 4.74 4.46 7.71
CA PHE A 298 3.91 5.57 8.20
C PHE A 298 3.01 5.10 9.34
N CYS A 299 2.33 3.95 9.21
CA CYS A 299 1.54 3.38 10.30
C CYS A 299 2.40 3.16 11.56
N ALA A 300 3.62 2.64 11.42
CA ALA A 300 4.56 2.45 12.52
C ALA A 300 4.95 3.77 13.19
N HIS A 301 5.30 4.78 12.40
CA HIS A 301 5.59 6.12 12.92
C HIS A 301 4.38 6.72 13.65
N TYR A 302 3.22 6.69 13.00
CA TYR A 302 2.01 7.31 13.51
C TYR A 302 1.42 6.58 14.74
N TYR A 303 1.59 5.27 14.81
CA TYR A 303 1.26 4.44 15.98
C TYR A 303 2.10 4.79 17.21
N LEU A 304 3.34 5.25 17.00
CA LEU A 304 4.28 5.60 18.07
C LEU A 304 4.34 7.12 18.37
N LEU A 305 3.45 7.94 17.79
CA LEU A 305 3.53 9.42 17.83
C LEU A 305 3.73 10.02 19.21
N GLU A 306 3.17 9.40 20.25
CA GLU A 306 3.26 9.94 21.60
C GLU A 306 4.70 10.03 22.12
N SER A 307 5.67 9.31 21.52
CA SER A 307 7.05 9.26 22.01
C SER A 307 8.12 9.90 21.12
N LYS A 308 7.80 10.39 19.90
CA LYS A 308 8.81 10.66 18.85
C LYS A 308 9.78 9.47 18.74
N PRO A 309 9.34 8.34 18.15
CA PRO A 309 10.04 7.08 18.32
C PRO A 309 11.49 7.18 17.88
N ASP A 310 12.39 6.65 18.71
CA ASP A 310 13.73 6.35 18.24
C ASP A 310 13.68 5.26 17.16
N PHE A 311 14.80 5.07 16.46
CA PHE A 311 14.86 4.10 15.36
C PHE A 311 14.58 2.67 15.82
N GLU A 312 14.95 2.28 17.04
CA GLU A 312 14.72 0.93 17.55
C GLU A 312 13.24 0.66 17.79
N GLN A 313 12.53 1.62 18.37
CA GLN A 313 11.06 1.56 18.55
C GLN A 313 10.35 1.50 17.21
N PHE A 314 10.73 2.36 16.27
CA PHE A 314 10.20 2.36 14.91
C PHE A 314 10.43 1.01 14.20
N LEU A 315 11.68 0.52 14.20
CA LEU A 315 12.05 -0.73 13.55
C LEU A 315 11.33 -1.92 14.17
N TYR A 316 11.12 -1.90 15.49
CA TYR A 316 10.34 -2.92 16.18
C TYR A 316 8.87 -2.92 15.73
N ALA A 317 8.23 -1.75 15.63
CA ALA A 317 6.86 -1.64 15.11
C ALA A 317 6.77 -2.08 13.64
N VAL A 318 7.73 -1.71 12.80
CA VAL A 318 7.83 -2.19 11.40
C VAL A 318 7.92 -3.72 11.34
N LYS A 319 8.80 -4.33 12.14
CA LYS A 319 8.93 -5.80 12.23
C LYS A 319 7.65 -6.47 12.71
N PHE A 320 6.89 -5.82 13.59
CA PHE A 320 5.60 -6.31 14.03
C PHE A 320 4.58 -6.29 12.88
N PHE A 321 4.41 -5.15 12.20
CA PHE A 321 3.42 -4.99 11.14
C PHE A 321 3.72 -5.84 9.91
N ILE A 322 4.98 -5.99 9.50
CA ILE A 322 5.32 -6.77 8.30
C ILE A 322 4.91 -8.24 8.42
N GLY A 323 4.90 -8.80 9.63
CA GLY A 323 4.39 -10.16 9.86
C GLY A 323 2.90 -10.32 9.56
N TYR A 324 2.09 -9.32 9.93
CA TYR A 324 0.67 -9.28 9.60
C TYR A 324 0.46 -9.00 8.11
N GLU A 325 1.23 -8.07 7.56
CA GLU A 325 1.16 -7.68 6.15
C GLU A 325 1.45 -8.87 5.23
N VAL A 326 2.54 -9.59 5.47
CA VAL A 326 2.91 -10.78 4.70
C VAL A 326 1.87 -11.89 4.85
N LEU A 327 1.39 -12.15 6.07
CA LEU A 327 0.34 -13.15 6.29
C LEU A 327 -0.95 -12.80 5.52
N PHE A 328 -1.35 -11.53 5.57
CA PHE A 328 -2.54 -11.03 4.87
C PHE A 328 -2.36 -11.10 3.35
N LYS A 329 -1.20 -10.74 2.81
CA LYS A 329 -0.89 -10.84 1.38
C LYS A 329 -0.88 -12.28 0.89
N VAL A 330 -0.32 -13.22 1.66
CA VAL A 330 -0.37 -14.66 1.34
C VAL A 330 -1.81 -15.18 1.39
N PHE A 331 -2.61 -14.73 2.36
CA PHE A 331 -4.04 -15.02 2.39
C PHE A 331 -4.76 -14.51 1.14
N GLN A 332 -4.58 -13.23 0.78
CA GLN A 332 -5.21 -12.62 -0.39
C GLN A 332 -4.82 -13.33 -1.69
N MET A 333 -3.52 -13.59 -1.89
CA MET A 333 -3.01 -14.31 -3.06
C MET A 333 -3.68 -15.68 -3.22
N ASN A 334 -3.72 -16.49 -2.16
CA ASN A 334 -4.32 -17.82 -2.22
C ASN A 334 -5.84 -17.76 -2.40
N LYS A 335 -6.51 -16.78 -1.79
CA LYS A 335 -7.94 -16.58 -1.94
C LYS A 335 -8.33 -16.22 -3.38
N ILE A 336 -7.59 -15.31 -4.00
CA ILE A 336 -7.81 -14.89 -5.40
C ILE A 336 -7.56 -16.04 -6.36
N LEU A 337 -6.45 -16.78 -6.18
CA LEU A 337 -6.19 -17.97 -6.98
C LEU A 337 -7.29 -19.02 -6.81
N SER A 338 -7.70 -19.29 -5.56
CA SER A 338 -8.77 -20.24 -5.27
C SER A 338 -10.11 -19.83 -5.88
N PHE A 339 -10.41 -18.53 -5.96
CA PHE A 339 -11.59 -18.02 -6.65
C PHE A 339 -11.58 -18.38 -8.14
N MET A 340 -10.41 -18.32 -8.78
CA MET A 340 -10.21 -18.77 -10.17
C MET A 340 -10.11 -20.30 -10.31
N GLY A 341 -10.26 -21.07 -9.24
CA GLY A 341 -10.06 -22.52 -9.26
C GLY A 341 -8.59 -22.93 -9.40
N LEU A 342 -7.67 -22.08 -8.95
CA LEU A 342 -6.22 -22.25 -9.04
C LEU A 342 -5.57 -22.28 -7.65
N ASP A 343 -4.37 -22.83 -7.58
CA ASP A 343 -3.45 -22.63 -6.46
C ASP A 343 -2.08 -22.16 -6.97
N TYR A 344 -1.22 -21.75 -6.02
CA TYR A 344 0.10 -21.21 -6.36
C TYR A 344 1.02 -22.23 -7.05
N ASN A 345 0.89 -23.52 -6.74
CA ASN A 345 1.68 -24.57 -7.38
C ASN A 345 1.23 -24.79 -8.82
N MET A 346 -0.08 -24.72 -9.10
CA MET A 346 -0.63 -24.85 -10.45
C MET A 346 -0.06 -23.77 -11.36
N ILE A 347 -0.06 -22.50 -10.93
CA ILE A 347 0.41 -21.39 -11.77
C ILE A 347 1.93 -21.40 -11.99
N THR A 348 2.70 -22.05 -11.12
CA THR A 348 4.16 -22.19 -11.22
C THR A 348 4.62 -23.51 -11.87
N THR A 349 3.69 -24.39 -12.23
CA THR A 349 3.98 -25.69 -12.85
C THR A 349 3.93 -25.60 -14.38
N GLN A 350 5.01 -25.99 -15.06
CA GLN A 350 5.17 -25.92 -16.52
C GLN A 350 4.76 -27.21 -17.27
N LYS A 351 3.88 -28.03 -16.70
CA LYS A 351 3.34 -29.22 -17.40
C LYS A 351 2.28 -28.79 -18.40
N GLN A 352 2.40 -29.19 -19.66
CA GLN A 352 1.58 -28.70 -20.78
C GLN A 352 0.06 -28.72 -20.51
N ASP A 353 -0.48 -29.81 -19.95
CA ASP A 353 -1.92 -29.93 -19.63
C ASP A 353 -2.35 -28.98 -18.50
N VAL A 354 -1.49 -28.82 -17.49
CA VAL A 354 -1.71 -27.90 -16.36
C VAL A 354 -1.66 -26.46 -16.87
N SER A 355 -0.65 -26.11 -17.66
CA SER A 355 -0.49 -24.75 -18.22
C SER A 355 -1.68 -24.34 -19.09
N SER A 356 -2.24 -25.25 -19.87
CA SER A 356 -3.42 -24.96 -20.71
C SER A 356 -4.67 -24.67 -19.87
N SER A 357 -4.86 -25.44 -18.79
CA SER A 357 -5.95 -25.23 -17.84
C SER A 357 -5.78 -23.91 -17.08
N VAL A 358 -4.56 -23.60 -16.63
CA VAL A 358 -4.23 -22.35 -15.92
C VAL A 358 -4.55 -21.14 -16.79
N LYS A 359 -4.14 -21.12 -18.06
CA LYS A 359 -4.43 -20.01 -18.99
C LYS A 359 -5.92 -19.77 -19.22
N THR A 360 -6.73 -20.81 -19.08
CA THR A 360 -8.20 -20.72 -19.25
C THR A 360 -8.87 -20.19 -17.99
N LEU A 361 -8.37 -20.59 -16.82
CA LEU A 361 -8.93 -20.25 -15.51
C LEU A 361 -8.47 -18.88 -15.02
N TYR A 362 -7.22 -18.51 -15.26
CA TYR A 362 -6.67 -17.23 -14.83
C TYR A 362 -7.19 -16.10 -15.71
N LYS A 363 -7.96 -15.17 -15.13
CA LYS A 363 -8.61 -14.09 -15.86
C LYS A 363 -8.46 -12.74 -15.14
N GLU A 364 -7.65 -11.87 -15.71
CA GLU A 364 -7.50 -10.48 -15.29
C GLU A 364 -7.65 -9.54 -16.49
N ASP A 365 -8.22 -8.36 -16.28
CA ASP A 365 -8.15 -7.21 -17.21
C ASP A 365 -7.49 -5.96 -16.57
N THR A 366 -7.02 -6.13 -15.34
CA THR A 366 -6.17 -5.20 -14.58
C THR A 366 -4.98 -5.98 -13.99
N ASN A 367 -4.05 -5.32 -13.31
CA ASN A 367 -2.75 -5.90 -12.93
C ASN A 367 -2.79 -6.84 -11.69
N ILE A 368 -3.72 -7.80 -11.64
CA ILE A 368 -3.92 -8.70 -10.47
C ILE A 368 -2.66 -9.51 -10.16
N PHE A 369 -1.97 -10.01 -11.19
CA PHE A 369 -0.69 -10.70 -11.03
C PHE A 369 0.32 -9.81 -10.30
N ALA A 370 0.46 -8.55 -10.72
CA ALA A 370 1.41 -7.63 -10.10
C ALA A 370 1.03 -7.36 -8.63
N TYR A 371 -0.21 -6.93 -8.38
CA TYR A 371 -0.68 -6.48 -7.06
C TYR A 371 -0.75 -7.58 -5.99
N HIS A 372 -1.13 -8.79 -6.37
CA HIS A 372 -1.44 -9.87 -5.43
C HIS A 372 -0.50 -11.06 -5.49
N ILE A 373 0.16 -11.34 -6.62
CA ILE A 373 1.07 -12.48 -6.75
C ILE A 373 2.51 -12.03 -6.62
N ALA A 374 2.99 -11.20 -7.55
CA ALA A 374 4.38 -10.75 -7.58
C ALA A 374 4.74 -9.90 -6.35
N THR A 375 3.87 -8.98 -5.93
CA THR A 375 4.07 -8.22 -4.68
C THR A 375 4.12 -9.14 -3.46
N THR A 376 3.33 -10.21 -3.40
CA THR A 376 3.37 -11.19 -2.29
C THR A 376 4.69 -11.94 -2.26
N ILE A 377 5.21 -12.36 -3.42
CA ILE A 377 6.54 -12.98 -3.54
C ILE A 377 7.62 -12.04 -2.98
N LEU A 378 7.60 -10.77 -3.37
CA LEU A 378 8.56 -9.79 -2.88
C LEU A 378 8.42 -9.51 -1.38
N LEU A 379 7.20 -9.44 -0.84
CA LEU A 379 6.99 -9.20 0.60
C LEU A 379 7.39 -10.41 1.46
N CYS A 380 7.15 -11.64 1.00
CA CYS A 380 7.69 -12.86 1.63
C CYS A 380 9.23 -12.87 1.63
N ASN A 381 9.86 -12.12 0.74
CA ASN A 381 11.31 -11.99 0.60
C ASN A 381 11.76 -10.53 0.73
N TYR A 382 11.09 -9.72 1.56
CA TYR A 382 11.26 -8.27 1.54
C TYR A 382 12.72 -7.86 1.81
N THR A 383 13.47 -8.62 2.62
CA THR A 383 14.89 -8.36 2.88
C THR A 383 15.73 -8.43 1.61
N HIS A 384 15.48 -9.40 0.74
CA HIS A 384 16.12 -9.53 -0.57
C HIS A 384 15.70 -8.38 -1.49
N PHE A 385 14.43 -8.00 -1.50
CA PHE A 385 13.94 -6.84 -2.24
C PHE A 385 14.61 -5.52 -1.78
N LEU A 386 14.70 -5.30 -0.47
CA LEU A 386 15.33 -4.11 0.09
C LEU A 386 16.85 -4.08 -0.19
N SER A 387 17.54 -5.22 -0.07
CA SER A 387 18.96 -5.32 -0.45
C SER A 387 19.16 -5.10 -1.95
N TRP A 388 18.27 -5.66 -2.78
CA TRP A 388 18.28 -5.40 -4.22
C TRP A 388 18.12 -3.90 -4.51
N CYS A 389 17.15 -3.23 -3.89
CA CYS A 389 16.95 -1.78 -4.03
C CYS A 389 18.18 -0.99 -3.57
N ASN A 390 18.81 -1.37 -2.47
CA ASN A 390 20.02 -0.68 -1.99
C ASN A 390 21.18 -0.74 -3.00
N ASN A 391 21.24 -1.79 -3.82
CA ASN A 391 22.30 -2.00 -4.83
C ASN A 391 21.91 -1.53 -6.25
N ASN A 392 20.61 -1.42 -6.54
CA ASN A 392 20.08 -1.23 -7.90
C ASN A 392 19.18 0.03 -8.03
N SER A 393 19.08 0.84 -6.98
CA SER A 393 18.45 2.17 -7.02
C SER A 393 19.50 3.27 -7.17
N LEU A 394 19.06 4.51 -7.40
CA LEU A 394 19.99 5.65 -7.42
C LEU A 394 20.64 5.84 -6.05
N ALA A 395 21.91 6.26 -6.03
CA ALA A 395 22.69 6.46 -4.80
C ALA A 395 22.02 7.42 -3.78
N SER A 396 21.10 8.26 -4.24
CA SER A 396 20.34 9.19 -3.41
C SER A 396 19.22 8.55 -2.58
N SER A 397 18.64 7.42 -3.00
CA SER A 397 17.58 6.73 -2.26
C SER A 397 17.30 5.32 -2.79
N PRO A 398 17.04 4.34 -1.89
CA PRO A 398 16.60 3.00 -2.30
C PRO A 398 15.24 3.00 -3.02
N LEU A 399 14.45 4.07 -2.93
CA LEU A 399 13.11 4.17 -3.53
C LEU A 399 13.11 4.41 -5.04
N VAL A 400 14.21 4.93 -5.60
CA VAL A 400 14.25 5.33 -7.01
C VAL A 400 14.84 4.25 -7.87
N PHE A 401 14.01 3.64 -8.71
CA PHE A 401 14.44 2.66 -9.68
C PHE A 401 15.45 3.26 -10.65
N LYS A 402 16.61 2.61 -10.80
CA LYS A 402 17.60 2.98 -11.82
C LYS A 402 17.10 2.53 -13.19
N LYS A 403 16.67 3.49 -14.02
CA LYS A 403 16.02 3.23 -15.31
C LYS A 403 17.00 2.75 -16.39
N THR A 404 17.40 1.48 -16.37
CA THR A 404 18.16 0.82 -17.44
C THR A 404 17.61 -0.57 -17.72
N THR A 405 17.73 -1.07 -18.95
CA THR A 405 17.24 -2.40 -19.34
C THR A 405 17.82 -3.50 -18.45
N ALA A 406 19.13 -3.44 -18.16
CA ALA A 406 19.79 -4.37 -17.25
C ALA A 406 19.19 -4.34 -15.82
N ASN A 407 18.72 -3.18 -15.35
CA ASN A 407 18.08 -3.08 -14.04
C ASN A 407 16.68 -3.69 -14.05
N VAL A 408 15.93 -3.51 -15.15
CA VAL A 408 14.63 -4.17 -15.37
C VAL A 408 14.80 -5.69 -15.39
N GLU A 409 15.75 -6.20 -16.15
CA GLU A 409 16.08 -7.63 -16.19
C GLU A 409 16.46 -8.16 -14.81
N SER A 410 17.32 -7.44 -14.08
CA SER A 410 17.71 -7.79 -12.71
C SER A 410 16.53 -7.80 -11.74
N PHE A 411 15.55 -6.90 -11.90
CA PHE A 411 14.31 -6.91 -11.11
C PHE A 411 13.40 -8.10 -11.46
N CYS A 412 13.30 -8.46 -12.74
CA CYS A 412 12.60 -9.66 -13.16
C CYS A 412 13.25 -10.91 -12.55
N ASP A 413 14.57 -11.00 -12.63
CA ASP A 413 15.36 -12.10 -12.08
C ASP A 413 15.21 -12.19 -10.56
N LEU A 414 15.08 -11.07 -9.85
CA LEU A 414 14.77 -11.09 -8.40
C LEU A 414 13.46 -11.86 -8.13
N ILE A 415 12.40 -11.61 -8.88
CA ILE A 415 11.11 -12.31 -8.71
C ILE A 415 11.26 -13.79 -9.09
N VAL A 416 11.87 -14.09 -10.23
CA VAL A 416 12.17 -15.47 -10.67
C VAL A 416 12.98 -16.22 -9.62
N ASN A 417 13.97 -15.59 -8.99
CA ASN A 417 14.84 -16.27 -8.03
C ASN A 417 14.21 -16.42 -6.64
N THR A 418 13.12 -15.70 -6.35
CA THR A 418 12.50 -15.69 -5.02
C THR A 418 11.10 -16.33 -4.96
N HIS A 419 10.48 -16.63 -6.11
CA HIS A 419 9.13 -17.21 -6.19
C HIS A 419 8.97 -18.55 -5.44
N ASN A 420 10.03 -19.35 -5.39
CA ASN A 420 10.08 -20.66 -4.71
C ASN A 420 11.12 -20.65 -3.57
N SER A 421 11.37 -19.50 -2.95
CA SER A 421 12.31 -19.43 -1.85
C SER A 421 11.86 -20.29 -0.67
N LYS A 422 12.81 -20.80 0.13
CA LYS A 422 12.50 -21.55 1.36
C LYS A 422 11.61 -20.76 2.33
N THR A 423 11.67 -19.43 2.29
CA THR A 423 10.81 -18.57 3.12
C THR A 423 9.38 -18.59 2.60
N MET A 424 9.19 -18.42 1.30
CA MET A 424 7.89 -18.53 0.64
C MET A 424 7.27 -19.91 0.92
N GLU A 425 8.03 -20.99 0.70
CA GLU A 425 7.59 -22.36 0.99
C GLU A 425 7.17 -22.54 2.45
N LYS A 426 7.94 -22.04 3.41
CA LYS A 426 7.61 -22.13 4.85
C LYS A 426 6.35 -21.34 5.22
N ILE A 427 6.20 -20.14 4.68
CA ILE A 427 5.04 -19.28 4.95
C ILE A 427 3.77 -19.89 4.34
N VAL A 428 3.85 -20.45 3.13
CA VAL A 428 2.70 -21.11 2.50
C VAL A 428 2.39 -22.45 3.18
N SER A 429 3.40 -23.28 3.43
CA SER A 429 3.24 -24.63 4.01
C SER A 429 2.78 -24.65 5.47
N ASN A 430 2.88 -23.53 6.21
CA ASN A 430 2.35 -23.45 7.57
C ASN A 430 0.81 -23.48 7.63
N LYS A 431 0.13 -23.40 6.46
CA LYS A 431 -1.34 -23.45 6.29
C LYS A 431 -2.09 -22.38 7.08
N CYS A 432 -1.43 -21.31 7.53
CA CYS A 432 -2.09 -20.21 8.24
C CYS A 432 -3.14 -19.51 7.36
N HIS A 433 -2.89 -19.38 6.06
CA HIS A 433 -3.88 -18.84 5.12
C HIS A 433 -5.15 -19.70 5.04
N LEU A 434 -5.04 -21.05 5.12
CA LEU A 434 -6.19 -21.95 5.16
C LEU A 434 -6.97 -21.81 6.48
N LYS A 435 -6.27 -21.77 7.61
CA LYS A 435 -6.89 -21.54 8.92
C LYS A 435 -7.61 -20.19 9.00
N LEU A 436 -7.04 -19.16 8.36
CA LEU A 436 -7.67 -17.86 8.24
C LEU A 436 -8.99 -17.96 7.44
N MET A 437 -9.01 -18.70 6.33
CA MET A 437 -10.25 -18.97 5.58
C MET A 437 -11.30 -19.71 6.43
N GLU A 438 -10.90 -20.69 7.25
CA GLU A 438 -11.79 -21.41 8.18
C GLU A 438 -12.36 -20.50 9.28
N ASN A 439 -11.62 -19.45 9.66
CA ASN A 439 -12.04 -18.53 10.69
C ASN A 439 -13.07 -17.49 10.21
N ILE A 440 -13.34 -17.43 8.90
CA ILE A 440 -14.36 -16.55 8.34
C ILE A 440 -15.74 -17.02 8.81
N ASP A 441 -16.47 -16.13 9.49
CA ASP A 441 -17.82 -16.31 10.00
C ASP A 441 -18.69 -15.08 9.71
N ASP A 442 -19.95 -15.11 10.12
CA ASP A 442 -20.95 -14.06 9.83
C ASP A 442 -20.48 -12.66 10.26
N THR A 443 -19.62 -12.54 11.28
CA THR A 443 -19.15 -11.24 11.78
C THR A 443 -18.10 -10.58 10.88
N ASN A 444 -17.49 -11.36 9.98
CA ASN A 444 -16.39 -10.94 9.13
C ASN A 444 -16.52 -11.49 7.69
N GLU A 445 -17.74 -11.80 7.26
CA GLU A 445 -18.04 -12.37 5.94
C GLU A 445 -17.47 -11.55 4.78
N TRP A 446 -17.43 -10.22 4.92
CA TRP A 446 -16.84 -9.29 3.95
C TRP A 446 -15.38 -9.63 3.57
N ILE A 447 -14.61 -10.28 4.46
CA ILE A 447 -13.23 -10.71 4.19
C ILE A 447 -13.17 -11.74 3.05
N ARG A 448 -14.22 -12.57 2.91
CA ARG A 448 -14.31 -13.58 1.86
C ARG A 448 -14.26 -12.96 0.46
N GLY A 449 -14.93 -11.82 0.28
CA GLY A 449 -14.95 -11.08 -0.96
C GLY A 449 -13.81 -10.05 -1.09
N SER A 450 -13.31 -9.48 0.01
CA SER A 450 -12.44 -8.29 -0.04
C SER A 450 -11.19 -8.42 -0.93
N MET A 451 -10.97 -7.49 -1.83
CA MET A 451 -9.78 -7.39 -2.68
C MET A 451 -8.76 -6.35 -2.17
N ARG A 452 -8.86 -6.02 -0.88
CA ARG A 452 -7.93 -5.14 -0.17
C ARG A 452 -6.48 -5.58 -0.35
N MET A 453 -5.59 -4.61 -0.53
CA MET A 453 -4.18 -4.85 -0.82
C MET A 453 -3.27 -4.70 0.42
N THR A 454 -3.71 -4.06 1.49
CA THR A 454 -2.95 -3.88 2.74
C THR A 454 -3.83 -4.02 3.97
N ILE A 455 -3.31 -4.68 5.00
CA ILE A 455 -4.00 -4.78 6.30
C ILE A 455 -3.80 -3.52 7.14
N CYS A 456 -2.71 -2.78 6.94
CA CYS A 456 -2.41 -1.58 7.69
C CYS A 456 -3.04 -0.35 7.02
N GLU A 457 -4.01 0.29 7.66
CA GLU A 457 -4.59 1.55 7.16
C GLU A 457 -4.86 2.49 8.32
N MET A 458 -4.34 3.71 8.26
CA MET A 458 -4.52 4.69 9.33
C MET A 458 -5.90 5.32 9.29
N ALA A 459 -6.49 5.54 10.47
CA ALA A 459 -7.73 6.30 10.63
C ALA A 459 -7.59 7.78 10.23
#